data_AF-A0AAV9WHX4-F1
#
_entry.id   AF-A0AAV9WHX4-F1
#
_cell.length_a   1.000
_cell.length_b   1.000
_cell.length_c   1.000
_cell.angle_alpha   90.00
_cell.angle_beta   90.00
_cell.angle_gamma   90.00
#
_symmetry.space_group_name_H-M   'P 1'
#
loop_
_entity.id
_entity.type
_entity.pdbx_description
1 polymer ?
#
loop_
_entity_poly.entity_id
_entity_poly.type
_entity_poly.pdbx_seq_one_letter_code
_entity_poly.pdbx_strand_id
1 'polypeptide(L)'
;MATELPQEADTLQMTPGELSVVVEHLATKGHNFLQACAQQLQKMKELNILSEEGVELLQIIPNRLEDPQDSLRRAMIAFVGETGNGKSTLLNALLDYDEIAPTSGSSACTSAAVEFSSRTSEMNSRFHAIVEYVSYEEFEEELQILHQEIRDRGGTLNEDEIENEDTLIGFSGPPYEATGLSMKSFDAAQDKLRALFPGFEEDDLPGVGQQVRELYDTTQVLQGGVQVIETNDEVEFCDQIRELVSSGNKTEEDELVQGLWPLIKVVKIYLDAPVLQTGAILVDLPGIQDSNAARTAVVNQYLGIADQVIIISQLSRAQDREPTARLARAEYIKQLEFAGKSTITVVCTWCDVYTSSDARRDFRGIPGFSEKYQNLSNKTKELSTQERRASSRAEIVHYRTEKEIAQRKYCQQILEQVIPKRLSSKYRSLFGGNIQVKTFLVSARRYQELRDTNFDDDEADMTRIPQLREYCMWLPVRKRAYGARRFIESKVLKVFREASLFLMNSGIPLSPEVLDSIRVELQEETETIRKDLGHLQAKYIGDIKSFIDNLIAEVEKHSKEARNNAGKVIQQFRDKNPSVSTLRALCRRNGTWKVDGAPEKDLNHNLLERPYTAI
;
A
#
# COMPACT_ATOMS: atom_id res chain seq x y z
N MET A 1 -11.33 0.91 18.67
CA MET A 1 -11.24 1.97 17.64
C MET A 1 -9.79 2.41 17.54
N ALA A 2 -9.16 2.10 16.41
CA ALA A 2 -7.77 2.40 16.11
C ALA A 2 -7.56 3.92 16.11
N THR A 3 -6.93 4.44 17.17
CA THR A 3 -6.41 5.81 17.15
C THR A 3 -5.16 5.82 16.30
N GLU A 4 -5.38 6.12 15.02
CA GLU A 4 -4.36 6.40 14.01
C GLU A 4 -3.26 7.29 14.60
N LEU A 5 -2.00 6.89 14.44
CA LEU A 5 -0.90 7.84 14.46
C LEU A 5 -1.21 8.91 13.40
N PRO A 6 -0.94 10.20 13.65
CA PRO A 6 -1.11 11.25 12.65
C PRO A 6 -0.46 10.80 11.34
N GLN A 7 -1.23 10.76 10.26
CA GLN A 7 -0.82 10.22 8.97
C GLN A 7 0.33 11.00 8.30
N GLU A 8 0.77 12.09 8.92
CA GLU A 8 1.84 12.98 8.48
C GLU A 8 3.22 12.50 8.98
N ALA A 9 3.61 11.25 8.68
CA ALA A 9 5.02 10.88 8.81
C ALA A 9 5.92 11.61 7.79
N ASP A 10 5.33 12.33 6.82
CA ASP A 10 6.05 13.17 5.85
C ASP A 10 6.66 14.45 6.50
N THR A 11 6.44 14.70 7.81
CA THR A 11 7.05 15.82 8.55
C THR A 11 8.15 15.39 9.53
N LEU A 12 8.44 14.09 9.65
CA LEU A 12 9.59 13.63 10.42
C LEU A 12 10.87 13.90 9.61
N GLN A 13 11.80 14.71 10.14
CA GLN A 13 13.17 14.84 9.59
C GLN A 13 14.01 13.55 9.77
N MET A 14 13.38 12.38 9.81
CA MET A 14 14.01 11.09 10.03
C MET A 14 13.57 10.12 8.96
N THR A 15 14.51 9.37 8.42
CA THR A 15 14.24 8.31 7.44
C THR A 15 13.49 7.14 8.08
N PRO A 16 12.79 6.29 7.30
CA PRO A 16 12.17 5.06 7.81
C PRO A 16 13.15 4.17 8.60
N GLY A 17 14.41 4.10 8.15
CA GLY A 17 15.46 3.32 8.80
C GLY A 17 15.84 3.88 10.17
N GLU A 18 16.02 5.19 10.28
CA GLU A 18 16.36 5.83 11.56
C GLU A 18 15.25 5.66 12.59
N LEU A 19 13.98 5.81 12.20
CA LEU A 19 12.86 5.60 13.12
C LEU A 19 12.73 4.13 13.52
N SER A 20 12.97 3.19 12.60
CA SER A 20 12.99 1.76 12.89
C SER A 20 13.94 1.43 14.06
N VAL A 21 15.15 1.97 14.03
CA VAL A 21 16.16 1.77 15.09
C VAL A 21 15.68 2.33 16.43
N VAL A 22 15.08 3.52 16.42
CA VAL A 22 14.53 4.13 17.65
C VAL A 22 13.41 3.28 18.25
N VAL A 23 12.49 2.78 17.43
CA VAL A 23 11.37 1.94 17.89
C VAL A 23 11.87 0.62 18.48
N GLU A 24 12.87 0.01 17.85
CA GLU A 24 13.50 -1.23 18.34
C GLU A 24 14.23 -1.03 19.67
N HIS A 25 14.95 0.09 19.81
CA HIS A 25 15.63 0.46 21.06
C HIS A 25 14.64 0.64 22.22
N LEU A 26 13.50 1.31 21.97
CA LEU A 26 12.46 1.49 22.98
C LEU A 26 11.83 0.17 23.41
N ALA A 27 11.54 -0.71 22.44
CA ALA A 27 11.00 -2.04 22.74
C ALA A 27 11.98 -2.86 23.60
N THR A 28 13.27 -2.82 23.27
CA THR A 28 14.35 -3.49 24.02
C THR A 28 14.44 -2.97 25.45
N LYS A 29 14.45 -1.65 25.64
CA LYS A 29 14.46 -1.04 26.99
C LYS A 29 13.23 -1.43 27.81
N GLY A 30 12.03 -1.39 27.21
CA GLY A 30 10.81 -1.81 27.90
C GLY A 30 10.83 -3.30 28.28
N HIS A 31 11.46 -4.15 27.47
CA HIS A 31 11.67 -5.57 27.80
C HIS A 31 12.60 -5.75 29.00
N ASN A 32 13.75 -5.09 28.98
CA ASN A 32 14.73 -5.17 30.07
C ASN A 32 14.11 -4.75 31.41
N PHE A 33 13.31 -3.69 31.43
CA PHE A 33 12.58 -3.26 32.63
C PHE A 33 11.61 -4.32 33.16
N LEU A 34 10.78 -4.90 32.29
CA LEU A 34 9.84 -5.95 32.70
C LEU A 34 10.58 -7.18 33.23
N GLN A 35 11.71 -7.55 32.61
CA GLN A 35 12.55 -8.65 33.05
C GLN A 35 13.17 -8.37 34.43
N ALA A 36 13.67 -7.15 34.66
CA ALA A 36 14.19 -6.74 35.96
C ALA A 36 13.10 -6.79 37.04
N CYS A 37 11.89 -6.28 36.76
CA CYS A 37 10.74 -6.39 37.66
C CYS A 37 10.38 -7.85 37.97
N ALA A 38 10.34 -8.73 36.96
CA ALA A 38 10.05 -10.15 37.15
C ALA A 38 11.10 -10.83 38.05
N GLN A 39 12.39 -10.56 37.82
CA GLN A 39 13.48 -11.11 38.64
C GLN A 39 13.36 -10.70 40.11
N GLN A 40 13.05 -9.43 40.38
CA GLN A 40 12.89 -8.94 41.76
C GLN A 40 11.66 -9.57 42.44
N LEU A 41 10.52 -9.63 41.76
CA LEU A 41 9.32 -10.29 42.29
C LEU A 41 9.55 -11.78 42.53
N GLN A 42 10.29 -12.46 41.64
CA GLN A 42 10.64 -13.87 41.81
C GLN A 42 11.56 -14.11 43.01
N LYS A 43 12.54 -13.22 43.24
CA LYS A 43 13.38 -13.24 44.45
C LYS A 43 12.55 -13.03 45.72
N MET A 44 11.57 -12.12 45.69
CA MET A 44 10.63 -11.91 46.81
C MET A 44 9.75 -13.15 47.04
N LYS A 45 9.37 -13.87 45.99
CA LYS A 45 8.64 -15.15 46.09
C LYS A 45 9.48 -16.23 46.76
N GLU A 46 10.73 -16.40 46.35
CA GLU A 46 11.67 -17.38 46.93
C GLU A 46 11.96 -17.11 48.40
N LEU A 47 11.95 -15.83 48.80
CA LEU A 47 12.10 -15.40 50.20
C LEU A 47 10.79 -15.47 51.01
N ASN A 48 9.68 -15.96 50.42
CA ASN A 48 8.35 -16.01 51.04
C ASN A 48 7.83 -14.65 51.56
N ILE A 49 8.26 -13.56 50.93
CA ILE A 49 7.84 -12.18 51.27
C ILE A 49 6.90 -11.58 50.22
N LEU A 50 6.49 -12.36 49.22
CA LEU A 50 5.58 -11.90 48.16
C LEU A 50 4.12 -12.17 48.58
N SER A 51 3.28 -11.13 48.59
CA SER A 51 1.83 -11.30 48.85
C SER A 51 1.14 -11.99 47.67
N GLU A 52 -0.13 -12.41 47.86
CA GLU A 52 -0.94 -12.95 46.76
C GLU A 52 -1.05 -11.96 45.59
N GLU A 53 -1.20 -10.66 45.85
CA GLU A 53 -1.22 -9.63 44.79
C GLU A 53 0.13 -9.53 44.06
N GLY A 54 1.24 -9.71 44.78
CA GLY A 54 2.59 -9.77 44.19
C GLY A 54 2.80 -11.02 43.32
N VAL A 55 2.18 -12.14 43.68
CA VAL A 55 2.20 -13.38 42.87
C VAL A 55 1.36 -13.21 41.60
N GLU A 56 0.20 -12.57 41.67
CA GLU A 56 -0.61 -12.22 40.50
C GLU A 56 0.16 -11.28 39.56
N LEU A 57 0.83 -10.25 40.10
CA LEU A 57 1.72 -9.36 39.35
C LEU A 57 2.83 -10.11 38.60
N LEU A 58 3.49 -11.07 39.27
CA LEU A 58 4.52 -11.92 38.65
C LEU A 58 3.94 -12.82 37.54
N GLN A 59 2.67 -13.25 37.64
CA GLN A 59 1.99 -14.01 36.59
C GLN A 59 1.58 -13.12 35.40
N ILE A 60 1.33 -11.83 35.63
CA ILE A 60 0.97 -10.85 34.59
C ILE A 60 2.20 -10.41 33.79
N ILE A 61 3.40 -10.39 34.40
CA ILE A 61 4.65 -10.13 33.69
C ILE A 61 4.98 -11.36 32.82
N PRO A 62 4.95 -11.25 31.49
CA PRO A 62 5.24 -12.41 30.64
C PRO A 62 6.68 -12.88 30.85
N ASN A 63 6.90 -14.17 31.17
CA ASN A 63 8.25 -14.78 31.32
C ASN A 63 9.11 -14.71 30.06
N ARG A 64 8.46 -14.55 28.92
CA ARG A 64 8.99 -13.98 27.69
C ARG A 64 7.83 -13.13 27.21
N LEU A 65 8.06 -11.91 26.73
CA LEU A 65 7.08 -11.33 25.82
C LEU A 65 6.75 -12.45 24.82
N GLU A 66 5.47 -12.68 24.51
CA GLU A 66 5.14 -13.28 23.22
C GLU A 66 6.10 -12.63 22.24
N ASP A 67 7.10 -13.37 21.75
CA ASP A 67 7.99 -12.91 20.70
C ASP A 67 6.97 -12.48 19.66
N PRO A 68 6.77 -11.15 19.47
CA PRO A 68 5.62 -10.70 18.74
C PRO A 68 5.87 -11.30 17.40
N GLN A 69 5.09 -12.34 17.07
CA GLN A 69 5.41 -13.19 15.94
C GLN A 69 5.70 -12.24 14.80
N ASP A 70 6.66 -12.61 13.96
CA ASP A 70 7.16 -11.90 12.79
C ASP A 70 6.14 -10.95 12.11
N SER A 71 4.84 -11.28 12.17
CA SER A 71 3.65 -10.43 11.97
C SER A 71 3.67 -8.98 12.50
N LEU A 72 4.27 -8.61 13.65
CA LEU A 72 4.38 -7.19 14.05
C LEU A 72 5.64 -6.50 13.51
N ARG A 73 6.66 -7.27 13.13
CA ARG A 73 7.88 -6.74 12.49
C ARG A 73 7.64 -6.43 11.03
N ARG A 74 6.77 -7.22 10.39
CA ARG A 74 6.51 -7.15 8.97
C ARG A 74 5.16 -6.50 8.65
N ALA A 75 5.11 -5.81 7.51
CA ALA A 75 3.87 -5.31 6.94
C ALA A 75 3.62 -5.91 5.56
N MET A 76 2.51 -6.62 5.41
CA MET A 76 2.10 -7.20 4.15
C MET A 76 1.39 -6.16 3.28
N ILE A 77 1.92 -5.92 2.08
CA ILE A 77 1.44 -4.93 1.12
C ILE A 77 0.95 -5.69 -0.11
N ALA A 78 -0.36 -5.83 -0.24
CA ALA A 78 -0.99 -6.54 -1.35
C ALA A 78 -1.18 -5.63 -2.57
N PHE A 79 -0.59 -6.02 -3.69
CA PHE A 79 -0.71 -5.32 -4.98
C PHE A 79 -1.78 -5.99 -5.83
N VAL A 80 -2.82 -5.23 -6.15
CA VAL A 80 -4.02 -5.75 -6.83
C VAL A 80 -4.27 -4.91 -8.07
N GLY A 81 -4.48 -5.55 -9.22
CA GLY A 81 -4.82 -4.84 -10.45
C GLY A 81 -5.06 -5.79 -11.61
N GLU A 82 -5.79 -5.32 -12.62
CA GLU A 82 -6.04 -6.11 -13.83
C GLU A 82 -4.73 -6.46 -14.55
N THR A 83 -4.70 -7.64 -15.20
CA THR A 83 -3.59 -8.06 -16.04
C THR A 83 -3.32 -7.01 -17.13
N GLY A 84 -2.03 -6.72 -17.37
CA GLY A 84 -1.62 -5.67 -18.31
C GLY A 84 -1.60 -4.24 -17.75
N ASN A 85 -1.99 -4.00 -16.49
CA ASN A 85 -1.85 -2.68 -15.86
C ASN A 85 -0.41 -2.35 -15.41
N GLY A 86 0.57 -3.23 -15.66
CA GLY A 86 1.99 -3.00 -15.33
C GLY A 86 2.33 -3.21 -13.85
N LYS A 87 1.61 -4.12 -13.17
CA LYS A 87 1.83 -4.49 -11.75
C LYS A 87 3.21 -5.12 -11.52
N SER A 88 3.58 -6.16 -12.27
CA SER A 88 4.87 -6.83 -12.11
C SER A 88 6.04 -5.91 -12.52
N THR A 89 5.87 -5.08 -13.56
CA THR A 89 6.82 -3.99 -13.91
C THR A 89 7.01 -3.00 -12.76
N LEU A 90 5.92 -2.61 -12.09
CA LEU A 90 5.98 -1.74 -10.91
C LEU A 90 6.70 -2.39 -9.75
N LEU A 91 6.44 -3.67 -9.47
CA LEU A 91 7.11 -4.42 -8.42
C LEU A 91 8.62 -4.53 -8.69
N ASN A 92 9.03 -4.83 -9.92
CA ASN A 92 10.43 -4.84 -10.33
C ASN A 92 11.10 -3.47 -10.09
N ALA A 93 10.45 -2.38 -10.48
CA ALA A 93 10.93 -1.03 -10.19
C ALA A 93 11.02 -0.72 -8.67
N LEU A 94 10.06 -1.20 -7.85
CA LEU A 94 10.10 -1.02 -6.40
C LEU A 94 11.21 -1.83 -5.73
N LEU A 95 11.41 -3.07 -6.17
CA LEU A 95 12.45 -3.99 -5.69
C LEU A 95 13.85 -3.60 -6.16
N ASP A 96 13.94 -2.80 -7.23
CA ASP A 96 15.19 -2.39 -7.90
C ASP A 96 15.86 -3.52 -8.71
N TYR A 97 15.03 -4.39 -9.31
CA TYR A 97 15.42 -5.50 -10.18
C TYR A 97 14.66 -5.41 -11.52
N ASP A 98 15.05 -6.17 -12.54
CA ASP A 98 14.38 -6.13 -13.85
C ASP A 98 13.30 -7.17 -14.02
N GLU A 99 13.60 -8.41 -13.67
CA GLU A 99 12.80 -9.57 -14.06
C GLU A 99 12.45 -10.49 -12.87
N ILE A 100 12.67 -10.03 -11.63
CA ILE A 100 12.49 -10.83 -10.42
C ILE A 100 11.01 -11.18 -10.16
N ALA A 101 10.11 -10.22 -10.36
CA ALA A 101 8.69 -10.49 -10.49
C ALA A 101 8.43 -10.92 -11.93
N PRO A 102 7.89 -12.13 -12.16
CA PRO A 102 7.62 -12.64 -13.50
C PRO A 102 6.78 -11.65 -14.31
N THR A 103 7.25 -11.29 -15.50
CA THR A 103 6.52 -10.42 -16.43
C THR A 103 6.25 -11.20 -17.72
N SER A 104 5.01 -11.19 -18.21
CA SER A 104 4.71 -11.50 -19.61
C SER A 104 4.03 -10.32 -20.28
N GLY A 105 4.42 -10.06 -21.53
CA GLY A 105 3.90 -8.95 -22.32
C GLY A 105 2.51 -9.18 -22.92
N SER A 106 1.96 -10.40 -22.84
CA SER A 106 0.80 -10.83 -23.64
C SER A 106 -0.20 -11.79 -22.94
N SER A 107 0.11 -12.36 -21.77
CA SER A 107 -0.75 -13.36 -21.09
C SER A 107 -0.84 -13.13 -19.58
N ALA A 108 -1.81 -13.74 -18.88
CA ALA A 108 -1.87 -13.68 -17.42
C ALA A 108 -0.75 -14.54 -16.83
N CYS A 109 0.25 -13.89 -16.24
CA CYS A 109 1.53 -14.53 -15.90
C CYS A 109 1.62 -15.13 -14.49
N THR A 110 0.72 -14.75 -13.58
CA THR A 110 0.81 -15.12 -12.17
C THR A 110 -0.36 -16.02 -11.80
N SER A 111 -0.09 -17.33 -11.69
CA SER A 111 -1.10 -18.30 -11.25
C SER A 111 -1.30 -18.31 -9.73
N ALA A 112 -0.22 -18.02 -8.99
CA ALA A 112 -0.15 -18.05 -7.53
C ALA A 112 0.27 -16.68 -6.98
N ALA A 113 0.07 -16.43 -5.68
CA ALA A 113 0.62 -15.24 -5.05
C ALA A 113 2.15 -15.33 -4.97
N VAL A 114 2.83 -14.20 -5.21
CA VAL A 114 4.30 -14.11 -5.05
C VAL A 114 4.61 -13.09 -3.96
N GLU A 115 5.27 -13.52 -2.90
CA GLU A 115 5.67 -12.67 -1.78
C GLU A 115 7.16 -12.33 -1.89
N PHE A 116 7.51 -11.05 -1.75
CA PHE A 116 8.89 -10.58 -1.71
C PHE A 116 9.21 -10.09 -0.31
N SER A 117 10.23 -10.68 0.33
CA SER A 117 10.68 -10.37 1.68
C SER A 117 12.19 -10.16 1.74
N SER A 118 12.66 -9.44 2.76
CA SER A 118 14.10 -9.33 3.03
C SER A 118 14.67 -10.69 3.44
N ARG A 119 15.91 -10.97 3.05
CA ARG A 119 16.63 -12.17 3.53
C ARG A 119 16.85 -12.13 5.03
N THR A 120 16.97 -13.31 5.61
CA THR A 120 17.40 -13.51 7.01
C THR A 120 18.88 -13.87 7.06
N SER A 121 19.49 -13.77 8.24
CA SER A 121 20.91 -14.14 8.46
C SER A 121 21.20 -15.63 8.25
N GLU A 122 20.16 -16.47 8.19
CA GLU A 122 20.27 -17.91 7.98
C GLU A 122 20.38 -18.27 6.49
N MET A 123 20.04 -17.34 5.59
CA MET A 123 20.05 -17.53 4.14
C MET A 123 21.42 -17.16 3.56
N ASN A 124 22.13 -18.17 3.04
CA ASN A 124 23.49 -17.98 2.51
C ASN A 124 23.52 -17.44 1.08
N SER A 125 22.48 -17.71 0.29
CA SER A 125 22.39 -17.29 -1.12
C SER A 125 21.77 -15.90 -1.27
N ARG A 126 22.15 -15.18 -2.34
CA ARG A 126 21.60 -13.85 -2.68
C ARG A 126 20.13 -13.90 -3.07
N PHE A 127 19.71 -14.97 -3.73
CA PHE A 127 18.33 -15.24 -4.09
C PHE A 127 17.91 -16.56 -3.47
N HIS A 128 16.81 -16.52 -2.72
CA HIS A 128 16.23 -17.68 -2.06
C HIS A 128 14.72 -17.66 -2.29
N ALA A 129 14.13 -18.77 -2.72
CA ALA A 129 12.69 -18.92 -2.81
C ALA A 129 12.21 -20.19 -2.13
N ILE A 130 11.04 -20.07 -1.51
CA ILE A 130 10.28 -21.19 -0.95
C ILE A 130 8.98 -21.26 -1.74
N VAL A 131 8.80 -22.35 -2.46
CA VAL A 131 7.58 -22.65 -3.23
C VAL A 131 6.77 -23.62 -2.39
N GLU A 132 5.59 -23.19 -1.95
CA GLU A 132 4.66 -24.01 -1.20
C GLU A 132 3.61 -24.58 -2.15
N TYR A 133 3.40 -25.89 -2.07
CA TYR A 133 2.40 -26.60 -2.86
C TYR A 133 1.12 -26.83 -2.05
N VAL A 134 -0.01 -26.87 -2.74
CA VAL A 134 -1.31 -27.25 -2.18
C VAL A 134 -1.27 -28.72 -1.76
N SER A 135 -1.84 -29.07 -0.60
CA SER A 135 -1.88 -30.48 -0.16
C SER A 135 -2.83 -31.30 -1.05
N TYR A 136 -2.70 -32.63 -1.01
CA TYR A 136 -3.62 -33.50 -1.76
C TYR A 136 -5.08 -33.24 -1.35
N GLU A 137 -5.35 -33.09 -0.04
CA GLU A 137 -6.69 -32.85 0.49
C GLU A 137 -7.25 -31.49 0.05
N GLU A 138 -6.44 -30.43 0.14
CA GLU A 138 -6.83 -29.08 -0.32
C GLU A 138 -7.14 -29.09 -1.83
N PHE A 139 -6.35 -29.79 -2.64
CA PHE A 139 -6.56 -29.86 -4.09
C PHE A 139 -7.71 -30.79 -4.48
N GLU A 140 -7.99 -31.85 -3.69
CA GLU A 140 -9.14 -32.73 -3.91
C GLU A 140 -10.47 -31.99 -3.74
N GLU A 141 -10.54 -31.07 -2.77
CA GLU A 141 -11.69 -30.15 -2.63
C GLU A 141 -11.83 -29.21 -3.83
N GLU A 142 -10.71 -28.62 -4.31
CA GLU A 142 -10.71 -27.78 -5.50
C GLU A 142 -11.11 -28.56 -6.77
N LEU A 143 -10.67 -29.81 -6.90
CA LEU A 143 -10.97 -30.67 -8.03
C LEU A 143 -12.48 -30.92 -8.17
N GLN A 144 -13.22 -31.01 -7.07
CA GLN A 144 -14.69 -31.13 -7.10
C GLN A 144 -15.34 -29.90 -7.73
N ILE A 145 -14.80 -28.71 -7.44
CA ILE A 145 -15.26 -27.45 -8.04
C ILE A 145 -14.94 -27.43 -9.53
N LEU A 146 -13.72 -27.80 -9.92
CA LEU A 146 -13.32 -27.88 -11.33
C LEU A 146 -14.19 -28.89 -12.11
N HIS A 147 -14.52 -30.03 -11.51
CA HIS A 147 -15.43 -31.02 -12.09
C HIS A 147 -16.83 -30.44 -12.35
N GLN A 148 -17.38 -29.67 -11.40
CA GLN A 148 -18.67 -29.00 -11.56
C GLN A 148 -18.61 -27.92 -12.65
N GLU A 149 -17.58 -27.07 -12.63
CA GLU A 149 -17.39 -26.01 -13.63
C GLU A 149 -17.31 -26.54 -15.06
N ILE A 150 -16.66 -27.70 -15.26
CA ILE A 150 -16.53 -28.35 -16.56
C ILE A 150 -17.83 -29.05 -16.98
N ARG A 151 -18.49 -29.80 -16.07
CA ARG A 151 -19.77 -30.49 -16.35
C ARG A 151 -20.89 -29.52 -16.72
N ASP A 152 -20.95 -28.40 -16.03
CA ASP A 152 -22.03 -27.44 -16.21
C ASP A 152 -21.83 -26.61 -17.49
N ARG A 153 -20.70 -26.74 -18.22
CA ARG A 153 -20.30 -25.83 -19.31
C ARG A 153 -20.45 -24.35 -18.92
N GLY A 154 -20.22 -24.06 -17.63
CA GLY A 154 -20.48 -22.77 -17.02
C GLY A 154 -21.95 -22.39 -16.79
N GLY A 155 -22.96 -23.22 -17.06
CA GLY A 155 -24.39 -22.92 -16.92
C GLY A 155 -25.11 -23.79 -15.87
N THR A 156 -25.76 -23.12 -14.91
CA THR A 156 -26.52 -23.63 -13.76
C THR A 156 -27.32 -24.93 -13.93
N LEU A 157 -27.40 -25.69 -12.82
CA LEU A 157 -28.46 -26.63 -12.47
C LEU A 157 -29.84 -26.17 -12.98
N ASN A 158 -30.49 -27.03 -13.76
CA ASN A 158 -31.93 -26.91 -14.01
C ASN A 158 -32.67 -27.21 -12.70
N GLU A 159 -33.65 -26.39 -12.33
CA GLU A 159 -34.54 -26.66 -11.18
C GLU A 159 -35.29 -28.01 -11.30
N ASP A 160 -35.29 -28.62 -12.49
CA ASP A 160 -35.95 -29.89 -12.79
C ASP A 160 -35.12 -31.15 -12.46
N GLU A 161 -33.86 -31.04 -12.03
CA GLU A 161 -33.01 -32.20 -11.64
C GLU A 161 -32.90 -32.44 -10.13
N ILE A 162 -33.71 -31.74 -9.31
CA ILE A 162 -33.89 -32.03 -7.88
C ILE A 162 -34.96 -33.13 -7.72
N GLU A 163 -34.70 -34.34 -8.23
CA GLU A 163 -35.50 -35.53 -7.85
C GLU A 163 -34.68 -36.68 -7.27
N ASN A 164 -33.35 -36.54 -7.11
CA ASN A 164 -32.53 -37.54 -6.43
C ASN A 164 -32.03 -37.00 -5.08
N GLU A 165 -32.80 -37.28 -4.04
CA GLU A 165 -32.78 -36.69 -2.70
C GLU A 165 -31.65 -37.20 -1.76
N ASP A 166 -30.56 -37.78 -2.26
CA ASP A 166 -29.64 -38.56 -1.41
C ASP A 166 -28.19 -38.05 -1.29
N THR A 167 -27.82 -36.81 -1.70
CA THR A 167 -26.42 -36.36 -1.48
C THR A 167 -26.15 -34.88 -1.22
N LEU A 168 -27.15 -34.02 -0.98
CA LEU A 168 -26.89 -32.62 -0.60
C LEU A 168 -27.15 -32.37 0.88
N ILE A 169 -26.10 -32.50 1.70
CA ILE A 169 -26.02 -31.81 2.99
C ILE A 169 -25.11 -30.59 2.82
N GLY A 170 -25.74 -29.43 2.63
CA GLY A 170 -25.32 -28.20 3.27
C GLY A 170 -24.26 -27.32 2.60
N PHE A 171 -24.54 -26.77 1.42
CA PHE A 171 -23.93 -25.49 1.01
C PHE A 171 -24.95 -24.63 0.26
N SER A 172 -25.58 -23.71 0.98
CA SER A 172 -26.47 -22.67 0.44
C SER A 172 -25.69 -21.38 0.21
N GLY A 173 -25.04 -21.26 -0.95
CA GLY A 173 -24.53 -19.99 -1.49
C GLY A 173 -25.60 -19.27 -2.32
N PRO A 174 -25.49 -17.95 -2.55
CA PRO A 174 -26.52 -17.18 -3.29
C PRO A 174 -26.51 -17.51 -4.80
N PRO A 175 -27.65 -17.35 -5.50
CA PRO A 175 -27.77 -17.73 -6.92
C PRO A 175 -26.95 -16.81 -7.82
N TYR A 176 -26.15 -17.39 -8.72
CA TYR A 176 -25.28 -16.66 -9.65
C TYR A 176 -25.99 -16.50 -11.01
N GLU A 177 -26.23 -15.26 -11.46
CA GLU A 177 -26.91 -14.97 -12.74
C GLU A 177 -26.00 -15.25 -13.95
N ALA A 178 -26.54 -15.96 -14.95
CA ALA A 178 -25.89 -16.30 -16.22
C ALA A 178 -25.50 -15.03 -17.01
N THR A 179 -24.24 -14.65 -16.89
CA THR A 179 -23.56 -13.62 -17.70
C THR A 179 -22.32 -14.27 -18.32
N GLY A 180 -21.70 -13.66 -19.34
CA GLY A 180 -20.51 -14.18 -20.05
C GLY A 180 -19.24 -14.44 -19.21
N LEU A 181 -19.37 -14.42 -17.88
CA LEU A 181 -18.46 -14.94 -16.87
C LEU A 181 -18.40 -16.49 -16.86
N SER A 182 -19.52 -17.14 -17.20
CA SER A 182 -19.74 -18.59 -17.26
C SER A 182 -18.78 -19.36 -18.20
N MET A 183 -18.57 -18.85 -19.42
CA MET A 183 -17.68 -19.51 -20.39
C MET A 183 -16.20 -19.41 -19.99
N LYS A 184 -15.83 -18.35 -19.25
CA LYS A 184 -14.42 -18.11 -18.86
C LYS A 184 -13.98 -18.94 -17.64
N SER A 185 -14.91 -19.33 -16.76
CA SER A 185 -14.58 -20.25 -15.66
C SER A 185 -14.29 -21.65 -16.21
N PHE A 186 -15.07 -22.09 -17.21
CA PHE A 186 -14.82 -23.31 -17.96
C PHE A 186 -13.42 -23.34 -18.61
N ASP A 187 -13.05 -22.30 -19.37
CA ASP A 187 -11.73 -22.21 -20.00
C ASP A 187 -10.61 -22.30 -18.96
N ALA A 188 -10.75 -21.61 -17.82
CA ALA A 188 -9.75 -21.61 -16.75
C ALA A 188 -9.62 -22.98 -16.05
N ALA A 189 -10.74 -23.70 -15.87
CA ALA A 189 -10.72 -25.05 -15.29
C ALA A 189 -10.03 -26.04 -16.23
N GLN A 190 -10.33 -25.95 -17.52
CA GLN A 190 -9.69 -26.76 -18.56
C GLN A 190 -8.18 -26.46 -18.67
N ASP A 191 -7.77 -25.19 -18.60
CA ASP A 191 -6.36 -24.80 -18.63
C ASP A 191 -5.56 -25.37 -17.46
N LYS A 192 -6.14 -25.42 -16.25
CA LYS A 192 -5.47 -26.05 -15.09
C LYS A 192 -5.27 -27.54 -15.30
N LEU A 193 -6.32 -28.26 -15.74
CA LEU A 193 -6.24 -29.70 -15.93
C LEU A 193 -5.30 -30.05 -17.08
N ARG A 194 -5.31 -29.30 -18.18
CA ARG A 194 -4.33 -29.47 -19.27
C ARG A 194 -2.90 -29.17 -18.86
N ALA A 195 -2.69 -28.22 -17.95
CA ALA A 195 -1.36 -27.96 -17.40
C ALA A 195 -0.86 -29.15 -16.57
N LEU A 196 -1.70 -29.75 -15.72
CA LEU A 196 -1.33 -30.93 -14.92
C LEU A 196 -1.24 -32.21 -15.74
N PHE A 197 -2.10 -32.35 -16.74
CA PHE A 197 -2.24 -33.55 -17.56
C PHE A 197 -2.23 -33.15 -19.04
N PRO A 198 -1.04 -33.05 -19.67
CA PRO A 198 -0.93 -32.71 -21.08
C PRO A 198 -1.77 -33.64 -21.96
N GLY A 199 -2.62 -33.07 -22.80
CA GLY A 199 -3.56 -33.82 -23.64
C GLY A 199 -4.91 -34.15 -22.99
N PHE A 200 -5.20 -33.59 -21.80
CA PHE A 200 -6.51 -33.75 -21.14
C PHE A 200 -7.69 -33.35 -22.04
N GLU A 201 -8.64 -34.27 -22.18
CA GLU A 201 -9.95 -34.07 -22.80
C GLU A 201 -11.08 -34.21 -21.76
N GLU A 202 -12.27 -33.66 -22.06
CA GLU A 202 -13.42 -33.73 -21.14
C GLU A 202 -13.81 -35.17 -20.78
N ASP A 203 -13.60 -36.12 -21.70
CA ASP A 203 -13.89 -37.54 -21.49
C ASP A 203 -13.01 -38.18 -20.41
N ASP A 204 -11.87 -37.55 -20.06
CA ASP A 204 -10.95 -38.03 -19.03
C ASP A 204 -11.39 -37.66 -17.61
N LEU A 205 -12.38 -36.76 -17.44
CA LEU A 205 -12.89 -36.27 -16.14
C LEU A 205 -13.11 -37.37 -15.09
N PRO A 206 -13.73 -38.53 -15.38
CA PRO A 206 -13.96 -39.56 -14.38
C PRO A 206 -12.66 -40.15 -13.79
N GLY A 207 -11.55 -40.09 -14.53
CA GLY A 207 -10.24 -40.64 -14.14
C GLY A 207 -9.30 -39.62 -13.48
N VAL A 208 -9.59 -38.32 -13.56
CA VAL A 208 -8.69 -37.25 -13.09
C VAL A 208 -8.32 -37.41 -11.62
N GLY A 209 -9.26 -37.80 -10.76
CA GLY A 209 -8.97 -38.00 -9.33
C GLY A 209 -7.88 -39.04 -9.08
N GLN A 210 -7.85 -40.12 -9.87
CA GLN A 210 -6.78 -41.12 -9.79
C GLN A 210 -5.45 -40.57 -10.32
N GLN A 211 -5.48 -39.85 -11.45
CA GLN A 211 -4.29 -39.23 -12.04
C GLN A 211 -3.66 -38.20 -11.08
N VAL A 212 -4.47 -37.42 -10.37
CA VAL A 212 -4.02 -36.49 -9.32
C VAL A 212 -3.35 -37.25 -8.19
N ARG A 213 -3.94 -38.34 -7.70
CA ARG A 213 -3.33 -39.16 -6.65
C ARG A 213 -1.97 -39.72 -7.10
N GLU A 214 -1.90 -40.27 -8.31
CA GLU A 214 -0.65 -40.77 -8.89
C GLU A 214 0.40 -39.65 -9.04
N LEU A 215 -0.01 -38.42 -9.38
CA LEU A 215 0.89 -37.27 -9.47
C LEU A 215 1.51 -36.94 -8.11
N TYR A 216 0.72 -36.91 -7.03
CA TYR A 216 1.23 -36.70 -5.67
C TYR A 216 2.10 -37.88 -5.19
N ASP A 217 1.77 -39.11 -5.56
CA ASP A 217 2.53 -40.31 -5.17
C ASP A 217 3.88 -40.43 -5.91
N THR A 218 4.02 -39.81 -7.08
CA THR A 218 5.24 -39.90 -7.91
C THR A 218 6.14 -38.67 -7.82
N THR A 219 5.62 -37.53 -7.38
CA THR A 219 6.35 -36.24 -7.38
C THR A 219 6.87 -35.88 -5.99
N GLN A 220 8.19 -35.95 -5.78
CA GLN A 220 8.81 -35.71 -4.47
C GLN A 220 8.53 -34.32 -3.88
N VAL A 221 8.49 -33.27 -4.71
CA VAL A 221 8.21 -31.90 -4.25
C VAL A 221 6.78 -31.74 -3.74
N LEU A 222 5.81 -32.48 -4.29
CA LEU A 222 4.43 -32.48 -3.84
C LEU A 222 4.28 -33.25 -2.52
N GLN A 223 5.01 -34.35 -2.34
CA GLN A 223 5.04 -35.11 -1.07
C GLN A 223 5.65 -34.30 0.08
N GLY A 224 6.71 -33.54 -0.22
CA GLY A 224 7.33 -32.63 0.73
C GLY A 224 6.50 -31.37 1.01
N GLY A 225 5.57 -31.03 0.11
CA GLY A 225 4.75 -29.82 0.16
C GLY A 225 5.52 -28.51 -0.07
N VAL A 226 6.86 -28.56 -0.11
CA VAL A 226 7.74 -27.40 -0.20
C VAL A 226 8.93 -27.71 -1.10
N GLN A 227 9.25 -26.78 -2.00
CA GLN A 227 10.48 -26.76 -2.78
C GLN A 227 11.29 -25.49 -2.46
N VAL A 228 12.59 -25.66 -2.23
CA VAL A 228 13.51 -24.55 -1.95
C VAL A 228 14.41 -24.33 -3.16
N ILE A 229 14.55 -23.08 -3.58
CA ILE A 229 15.39 -22.65 -4.70
C ILE A 229 16.39 -21.63 -4.19
N GLU A 230 17.67 -21.88 -4.42
CA GLU A 230 18.76 -21.01 -3.95
C GLU A 230 19.83 -20.85 -5.01
N THR A 231 20.13 -19.61 -5.38
CA THR A 231 21.27 -19.31 -6.25
C THR A 231 21.80 -17.90 -5.97
N ASN A 232 23.02 -17.63 -6.44
CA ASN A 232 23.61 -16.30 -6.43
C ASN A 232 23.53 -15.61 -7.79
N ASP A 233 23.06 -16.33 -8.83
CA ASP A 233 22.86 -15.83 -10.19
C ASP A 233 21.40 -15.39 -10.38
N GLU A 234 21.21 -14.13 -10.78
CA GLU A 234 19.87 -13.54 -10.93
C GLU A 234 19.13 -14.14 -12.12
N VAL A 235 19.82 -14.42 -13.23
CA VAL A 235 19.20 -14.90 -14.45
C VAL A 235 18.73 -16.33 -14.24
N GLU A 236 19.59 -17.18 -13.68
CA GLU A 236 19.24 -18.56 -13.31
C GLU A 236 18.03 -18.59 -12.36
N PHE A 237 18.02 -17.73 -11.34
CA PHE A 237 16.91 -17.63 -10.41
C PHE A 237 15.60 -17.25 -11.10
N CYS A 238 15.64 -16.21 -11.94
CA CYS A 238 14.46 -15.74 -12.64
C CYS A 238 13.92 -16.78 -13.63
N ASP A 239 14.80 -17.51 -14.32
CA ASP A 239 14.41 -18.57 -15.24
C ASP A 239 13.72 -19.72 -14.50
N GLN A 240 14.26 -20.16 -13.35
CA GLN A 240 13.64 -21.20 -12.51
C GLN A 240 12.27 -20.77 -11.96
N ILE A 241 12.15 -19.53 -11.47
CA ILE A 241 10.86 -19.01 -10.99
C ILE A 241 9.85 -18.86 -12.14
N ARG A 242 10.29 -18.41 -13.32
CA ARG A 242 9.43 -18.30 -14.49
C ARG A 242 8.93 -19.66 -14.95
N GLU A 243 9.77 -20.68 -14.96
CA GLU A 243 9.39 -22.05 -15.32
C GLU A 243 8.28 -22.59 -14.39
N LEU A 244 8.32 -22.22 -13.11
CA LEU A 244 7.33 -22.66 -12.13
C LEU A 244 6.00 -21.90 -12.19
N VAL A 245 6.04 -20.59 -12.45
CA VAL A 245 4.87 -19.70 -12.33
C VAL A 245 4.22 -19.38 -13.68
N SER A 246 4.96 -19.47 -14.79
CA SER A 246 4.46 -19.04 -16.10
C SER A 246 3.64 -20.12 -16.80
N SER A 247 2.40 -19.79 -17.14
CA SER A 247 1.54 -20.58 -18.03
C SER A 247 1.72 -20.25 -19.53
N GLY A 248 2.56 -19.25 -19.87
CA GLY A 248 2.26 -18.37 -21.01
C GLY A 248 3.21 -18.30 -22.21
N ASN A 249 4.32 -19.04 -22.28
CA ASN A 249 5.23 -19.03 -23.43
C ASN A 249 5.68 -20.45 -23.78
N LYS A 250 4.72 -21.33 -24.05
CA LYS A 250 4.99 -22.70 -24.48
C LYS A 250 4.97 -22.74 -26.00
N THR A 251 6.05 -23.21 -26.62
CA THR A 251 6.02 -23.63 -28.04
C THR A 251 5.12 -24.86 -28.19
N GLU A 252 4.73 -25.25 -29.41
CA GLU A 252 3.94 -26.49 -29.64
C GLU A 252 4.61 -27.74 -29.04
N GLU A 253 5.94 -27.72 -28.82
CA GLU A 253 6.69 -28.78 -28.14
C GLU A 253 6.57 -28.71 -26.60
N ASP A 254 6.36 -27.53 -26.02
CA ASP A 254 6.24 -27.30 -24.57
C ASP A 254 4.82 -27.55 -24.02
N GLU A 255 3.80 -27.58 -24.89
CA GLU A 255 2.41 -27.95 -24.53
C GLU A 255 2.32 -29.40 -24.00
N LEU A 256 3.31 -30.24 -24.35
CA LEU A 256 3.42 -31.62 -23.88
C LEU A 256 4.12 -31.76 -22.52
N VAL A 257 4.69 -30.67 -21.98
CA VAL A 257 5.40 -30.68 -20.70
C VAL A 257 4.42 -30.38 -19.56
N GLN A 258 4.31 -31.33 -18.63
CA GLN A 258 3.49 -31.19 -17.41
C GLN A 258 3.94 -29.96 -16.60
N GLY A 259 3.01 -29.05 -16.33
CA GLY A 259 3.24 -27.83 -15.55
C GLY A 259 2.57 -27.92 -14.17
N LEU A 260 3.35 -27.77 -13.11
CA LEU A 260 2.85 -27.86 -11.72
C LEU A 260 2.27 -26.53 -11.19
N TRP A 261 2.26 -25.47 -12.00
CA TRP A 261 1.76 -24.15 -11.60
C TRP A 261 0.35 -24.16 -10.97
N PRO A 262 -0.61 -25.05 -11.34
CA PRO A 262 -1.91 -25.11 -10.69
C PRO A 262 -1.87 -25.60 -9.23
N LEU A 263 -0.82 -26.32 -8.85
CA LEU A 263 -0.62 -26.84 -7.49
C LEU A 263 0.24 -25.91 -6.62
N ILE A 264 0.73 -24.79 -7.16
CA ILE A 264 1.51 -23.82 -6.38
C ILE A 264 0.54 -22.95 -5.58
N LYS A 265 0.70 -22.99 -4.25
CA LYS A 265 -0.07 -22.19 -3.29
C LYS A 265 0.47 -20.76 -3.20
N VAL A 266 1.78 -20.64 -2.97
CA VAL A 266 2.49 -19.36 -2.85
C VAL A 266 3.96 -19.54 -3.18
N VAL A 267 4.56 -18.52 -3.79
CA VAL A 267 6.01 -18.42 -3.98
C VAL A 267 6.55 -17.31 -3.08
N LYS A 268 7.39 -17.66 -2.11
CA LYS A 268 8.01 -16.71 -1.18
C LYS A 268 9.46 -16.47 -1.60
N ILE A 269 9.74 -15.30 -2.14
CA ILE A 269 11.05 -14.86 -2.60
C ILE A 269 11.70 -13.98 -1.53
N TYR A 270 12.95 -14.30 -1.21
CA TYR A 270 13.79 -13.61 -0.26
C TYR A 270 15.03 -13.07 -0.96
N LEU A 271 15.19 -11.74 -0.93
CA LEU A 271 16.28 -11.04 -1.61
C LEU A 271 16.60 -9.73 -0.92
N ASP A 272 17.73 -9.14 -1.27
CA ASP A 272 18.13 -7.82 -0.75
C ASP A 272 17.56 -6.73 -1.66
N ALA A 273 16.57 -5.99 -1.16
CA ALA A 273 16.02 -4.82 -1.85
C ALA A 273 15.79 -3.68 -0.85
N PRO A 274 16.07 -2.40 -1.21
CA PRO A 274 15.90 -1.27 -0.30
C PRO A 274 14.49 -1.18 0.31
N VAL A 275 13.46 -1.47 -0.49
CA VAL A 275 12.05 -1.41 -0.05
C VAL A 275 11.70 -2.41 1.05
N LEU A 276 12.42 -3.54 1.13
CA LEU A 276 12.13 -4.65 2.05
C LEU A 276 12.85 -4.50 3.40
N GLN A 277 13.88 -3.65 3.48
CA GLN A 277 14.76 -3.52 4.64
C GLN A 277 14.05 -3.13 5.94
N THR A 278 12.92 -2.42 5.86
CA THR A 278 12.15 -2.00 7.05
C THR A 278 11.14 -3.04 7.54
N GLY A 279 11.07 -4.20 6.87
CA GLY A 279 10.11 -5.27 7.12
C GLY A 279 8.90 -5.27 6.19
N ALA A 280 8.95 -4.58 5.04
CA ALA A 280 7.86 -4.66 4.07
C ALA A 280 7.86 -6.04 3.39
N ILE A 281 6.69 -6.62 3.20
CA ILE A 281 6.46 -7.79 2.35
C ILE A 281 5.60 -7.31 1.18
N LEU A 282 6.16 -7.31 -0.03
CA LEU A 282 5.38 -6.96 -1.22
C LEU A 282 4.73 -8.22 -1.76
N VAL A 283 3.42 -8.21 -1.98
CA VAL A 283 2.70 -9.38 -2.49
C VAL A 283 2.12 -9.06 -3.86
N ASP A 284 2.60 -9.77 -4.88
CA ASP A 284 1.99 -9.78 -6.20
C ASP A 284 0.80 -10.74 -6.19
N LEU A 285 -0.42 -10.21 -6.30
CA LEU A 285 -1.62 -11.03 -6.38
C LEU A 285 -2.04 -11.21 -7.84
N PRO A 286 -2.66 -12.33 -8.25
CA PRO A 286 -3.17 -12.50 -9.62
C PRO A 286 -4.18 -11.43 -10.02
N GLY A 287 -4.44 -11.29 -11.33
CA GLY A 287 -5.35 -10.28 -11.87
C GLY A 287 -6.81 -10.51 -11.47
N ILE A 288 -7.53 -9.45 -11.09
CA ILE A 288 -8.96 -9.53 -10.65
C ILE A 288 -9.91 -10.01 -11.76
N GLN A 289 -9.45 -10.06 -13.02
CA GLN A 289 -10.26 -10.47 -14.16
C GLN A 289 -10.26 -11.98 -14.44
N ASP A 290 -9.45 -12.76 -13.72
CA ASP A 290 -9.43 -14.20 -13.95
C ASP A 290 -10.67 -14.80 -13.27
N SER A 291 -11.63 -15.25 -14.06
CA SER A 291 -12.88 -15.96 -13.71
C SER A 291 -12.68 -17.29 -12.97
N ASN A 292 -11.48 -17.52 -12.46
CA ASN A 292 -11.10 -18.70 -11.73
C ASN A 292 -11.45 -18.48 -10.25
N ALA A 293 -12.41 -19.26 -9.74
CA ALA A 293 -12.86 -19.20 -8.35
C ALA A 293 -11.69 -19.36 -7.36
N ALA A 294 -10.70 -20.20 -7.68
CA ALA A 294 -9.52 -20.40 -6.83
C ALA A 294 -8.61 -19.15 -6.78
N ARG A 295 -8.41 -18.44 -7.91
CA ARG A 295 -7.64 -17.18 -7.92
C ARG A 295 -8.36 -16.09 -7.12
N THR A 296 -9.69 -16.05 -7.18
CA THR A 296 -10.50 -15.14 -6.36
C THR A 296 -10.38 -15.47 -4.86
N ALA A 297 -10.34 -16.75 -4.49
CA ALA A 297 -10.16 -17.19 -3.11
C ALA A 297 -8.79 -16.78 -2.55
N VAL A 298 -7.70 -16.99 -3.31
CA VAL A 298 -6.35 -16.53 -2.93
C VAL A 298 -6.32 -15.02 -2.71
N VAL A 299 -6.85 -14.25 -3.65
CA VAL A 299 -6.93 -12.79 -3.55
C VAL A 299 -7.69 -12.37 -2.28
N ASN A 300 -8.86 -12.97 -2.01
CA ASN A 300 -9.66 -12.70 -0.82
C ASN A 300 -8.93 -13.01 0.49
N GLN A 301 -8.22 -14.14 0.54
CA GLN A 301 -7.41 -14.51 1.71
C GLN A 301 -6.37 -13.42 2.01
N TYR A 302 -5.62 -12.99 0.99
CA TYR A 302 -4.59 -11.97 1.15
C TYR A 302 -5.15 -10.61 1.54
N LEU A 303 -6.34 -10.22 1.05
CA LEU A 303 -6.96 -8.96 1.44
C LEU A 303 -7.39 -8.91 2.90
N GLY A 304 -7.81 -10.06 3.44
CA GLY A 304 -8.16 -10.19 4.85
C GLY A 304 -6.96 -10.04 5.78
N ILE A 305 -5.78 -10.51 5.37
CA ILE A 305 -4.57 -10.51 6.20
C ILE A 305 -3.58 -9.37 5.90
N ALA A 306 -3.68 -8.74 4.72
CA ALA A 306 -2.76 -7.67 4.33
C ALA A 306 -2.85 -6.50 5.31
N ASP A 307 -1.76 -5.78 5.53
CA ASP A 307 -1.75 -4.53 6.29
C ASP A 307 -2.17 -3.36 5.41
N GLN A 308 -1.69 -3.34 4.16
CA GLN A 308 -2.03 -2.33 3.17
C GLN A 308 -2.44 -2.99 1.85
N VAL A 309 -3.47 -2.44 1.21
CA VAL A 309 -3.86 -2.81 -0.16
C VAL A 309 -3.53 -1.66 -1.10
N ILE A 310 -2.85 -1.97 -2.20
CA ILE A 310 -2.47 -1.03 -3.25
C ILE A 310 -3.14 -1.48 -4.56
N ILE A 311 -3.98 -0.61 -5.09
CA ILE A 311 -4.74 -0.85 -6.32
C ILE A 311 -3.97 -0.27 -7.50
N ILE A 312 -3.63 -1.10 -8.47
CA ILE A 312 -2.87 -0.76 -9.68
C ILE A 312 -3.82 -0.61 -10.87
N SER A 313 -3.80 0.57 -11.49
CA SER A 313 -4.57 0.86 -12.70
C SER A 313 -3.75 1.70 -13.67
N GLN A 314 -3.93 1.51 -14.97
CA GLN A 314 -3.43 2.49 -15.95
C GLN A 314 -4.10 3.85 -15.72
N LEU A 315 -3.37 4.95 -15.98
CA LEU A 315 -3.88 6.32 -15.85
C LEU A 315 -5.18 6.55 -16.66
N SER A 316 -5.23 6.03 -17.90
CA SER A 316 -6.39 6.14 -18.79
C SER A 316 -7.64 5.48 -18.18
N ARG A 317 -7.47 4.29 -17.58
CA ARG A 317 -8.55 3.47 -17.01
C ARG A 317 -8.95 3.88 -15.59
N ALA A 318 -8.05 4.48 -14.83
CA ALA A 318 -8.30 4.83 -13.43
C ALA A 318 -9.49 5.79 -13.26
N GLN A 319 -9.73 6.62 -14.28
CA GLN A 319 -10.84 7.56 -14.34
C GLN A 319 -12.15 6.93 -14.82
N ASP A 320 -12.14 5.72 -15.38
CA ASP A 320 -13.34 4.99 -15.84
C ASP A 320 -14.06 4.25 -14.72
N ARG A 321 -15.39 4.18 -14.76
CA ARG A 321 -16.19 3.57 -13.66
C ARG A 321 -15.96 2.06 -13.51
N GLU A 322 -15.51 1.39 -14.56
CA GLU A 322 -15.49 -0.07 -14.63
C GLU A 322 -14.46 -0.73 -13.69
N PRO A 323 -13.17 -0.33 -13.65
CA PRO A 323 -12.21 -0.90 -12.70
C PRO A 323 -12.65 -0.71 -11.25
N THR A 324 -13.17 0.47 -10.90
CA THR A 324 -13.61 0.78 -9.54
C THR A 324 -14.92 0.07 -9.18
N ALA A 325 -15.84 -0.13 -10.13
CA ALA A 325 -17.06 -0.90 -9.92
C ALA A 325 -16.78 -2.40 -9.75
N ARG A 326 -15.75 -2.93 -10.41
CA ARG A 326 -15.33 -4.35 -10.26
C ARG A 326 -14.67 -4.60 -8.91
N LEU A 327 -13.78 -3.71 -8.48
CA LEU A 327 -13.23 -3.71 -7.13
C LEU A 327 -14.35 -3.64 -6.06
N ALA A 328 -15.36 -2.81 -6.29
CA ALA A 328 -16.52 -2.71 -5.40
C ALA A 328 -17.37 -4.00 -5.37
N ARG A 329 -17.52 -4.67 -6.53
CA ARG A 329 -18.29 -5.92 -6.68
C ARG A 329 -17.59 -7.13 -6.07
N ALA A 330 -16.26 -7.19 -6.10
CA ALA A 330 -15.49 -8.28 -5.52
C ALA A 330 -15.38 -8.22 -3.99
N GLU A 331 -16.36 -7.61 -3.31
CA GLU A 331 -16.49 -7.49 -1.84
C GLU A 331 -15.31 -6.86 -1.08
N TYR A 332 -14.31 -6.32 -1.78
CA TYR A 332 -13.17 -5.59 -1.20
C TYR A 332 -13.61 -4.53 -0.20
N ILE A 333 -14.71 -3.81 -0.47
CA ILE A 333 -15.22 -2.73 0.38
C ILE A 333 -15.59 -3.28 1.76
N LYS A 334 -16.38 -4.35 1.79
CA LYS A 334 -16.81 -4.99 3.03
C LYS A 334 -15.62 -5.55 3.80
N GLN A 335 -14.64 -6.13 3.11
CA GLN A 335 -13.43 -6.66 3.75
C GLN A 335 -12.54 -5.56 4.32
N LEU A 336 -12.34 -4.45 3.60
CA LEU A 336 -11.59 -3.30 4.11
C LEU A 336 -12.28 -2.65 5.30
N GLU A 337 -13.61 -2.53 5.26
CA GLU A 337 -14.42 -2.05 6.39
C GLU A 337 -14.37 -2.99 7.59
N PHE A 338 -14.50 -4.30 7.38
CA PHE A 338 -14.39 -5.32 8.43
C PHE A 338 -12.99 -5.34 9.06
N ALA A 339 -11.95 -5.15 8.25
CA ALA A 339 -10.57 -5.00 8.70
C ALA A 339 -10.29 -3.64 9.35
N GLY A 340 -11.29 -2.74 9.44
CA GLY A 340 -11.18 -1.43 10.07
C GLY A 340 -10.27 -0.46 9.32
N LYS A 341 -10.05 -0.66 8.02
CA LYS A 341 -9.17 0.16 7.19
C LYS A 341 -9.91 1.39 6.66
N SER A 342 -9.43 2.56 7.05
CA SER A 342 -9.91 3.87 6.61
C SER A 342 -9.19 4.39 5.37
N THR A 343 -8.09 3.76 4.92
CA THR A 343 -7.26 4.27 3.82
C THR A 343 -7.02 3.23 2.73
N ILE A 344 -7.25 3.62 1.48
CA ILE A 344 -6.91 2.86 0.27
C ILE A 344 -5.84 3.61 -0.51
N THR A 345 -4.88 2.88 -1.08
CA THR A 345 -3.86 3.46 -1.96
C THR A 345 -4.11 3.03 -3.39
N VAL A 346 -4.16 4.00 -4.30
CA VAL A 346 -4.30 3.80 -5.74
C VAL A 346 -3.02 4.25 -6.43
N VAL A 347 -2.43 3.38 -7.24
CA VAL A 347 -1.26 3.70 -8.05
C VAL A 347 -1.68 3.69 -9.52
N CYS A 348 -1.52 4.84 -10.17
CA CYS A 348 -1.72 4.98 -11.60
C CYS A 348 -0.40 4.78 -12.34
N THR A 349 -0.33 3.76 -13.17
CA THR A 349 0.83 3.44 -14.01
C THR A 349 0.69 4.10 -15.39
N TRP A 350 1.74 4.04 -16.22
CA TRP A 350 1.77 4.54 -17.61
C TRP A 350 1.57 6.06 -17.72
N CYS A 351 2.04 6.79 -16.72
CA CYS A 351 1.93 8.24 -16.68
C CYS A 351 2.89 8.94 -17.64
N ASP A 352 3.98 8.28 -18.02
CA ASP A 352 4.99 8.69 -19.00
C ASP A 352 4.47 8.70 -20.45
N VAL A 353 3.42 7.93 -20.75
CA VAL A 353 2.73 7.96 -22.05
C VAL A 353 1.92 9.24 -22.24
N TYR A 354 1.55 9.92 -21.15
CA TYR A 354 0.72 11.11 -21.20
C TYR A 354 1.49 12.32 -21.74
N THR A 355 1.03 12.88 -22.86
CA THR A 355 1.76 13.96 -23.54
C THR A 355 1.25 15.35 -23.20
N SER A 356 2.04 16.38 -23.52
CA SER A 356 1.60 17.77 -23.39
C SER A 356 0.35 18.08 -24.24
N SER A 357 0.17 17.36 -25.35
CA SER A 357 -1.00 17.49 -26.22
C SER A 357 -2.26 16.92 -25.55
N ASP A 358 -2.14 15.78 -24.87
CA ASP A 358 -3.22 15.21 -24.06
C ASP A 358 -3.57 16.16 -22.91
N ALA A 359 -2.57 16.71 -22.22
CA ALA A 359 -2.77 17.73 -21.19
C ALA A 359 -3.59 18.92 -21.72
N ARG A 360 -3.26 19.41 -22.93
CA ARG A 360 -3.99 20.50 -23.57
C ARG A 360 -5.44 20.15 -23.87
N ARG A 361 -5.72 18.92 -24.29
CA ARG A 361 -7.08 18.45 -24.58
C ARG A 361 -7.89 18.31 -23.29
N ASP A 362 -7.33 17.65 -22.29
CA ASP A 362 -8.08 17.15 -21.13
C ASP A 362 -8.19 18.19 -19.99
N PHE A 363 -7.30 19.19 -19.97
CA PHE A 363 -7.20 20.18 -18.89
C PHE A 363 -7.39 21.64 -19.32
N ARG A 364 -7.82 21.89 -20.57
CA ARG A 364 -8.03 23.26 -21.11
C ARG A 364 -8.95 24.14 -20.24
N GLY A 365 -9.93 23.52 -19.57
CA GLY A 365 -10.90 24.20 -18.71
C GLY A 365 -10.44 24.45 -17.27
N ILE A 366 -9.24 24.02 -16.90
CA ILE A 366 -8.72 24.20 -15.54
C ILE A 366 -8.13 25.61 -15.38
N PRO A 367 -8.50 26.36 -14.32
CA PRO A 367 -7.93 27.69 -14.06
C PRO A 367 -6.40 27.69 -14.03
N GLY A 368 -5.78 28.65 -14.71
CA GLY A 368 -4.32 28.77 -14.80
C GLY A 368 -3.62 27.78 -15.74
N PHE A 369 -4.35 26.82 -16.35
CA PHE A 369 -3.75 25.86 -17.27
C PHE A 369 -3.20 26.53 -18.54
N SER A 370 -4.01 27.39 -19.18
CA SER A 370 -3.68 28.02 -20.47
C SER A 370 -2.39 28.83 -20.43
N GLU A 371 -2.17 29.58 -19.34
CA GLU A 371 -0.97 30.39 -19.14
C GLU A 371 0.28 29.50 -18.97
N LYS A 372 0.21 28.51 -18.07
CA LYS A 372 1.32 27.57 -17.87
C LYS A 372 1.65 26.79 -19.14
N TYR A 373 0.63 26.38 -19.91
CA TYR A 373 0.82 25.71 -21.19
C TYR A 373 1.47 26.63 -22.25
N GLN A 374 1.10 27.91 -22.29
CA GLN A 374 1.75 28.90 -23.16
C GLN A 374 3.22 29.09 -22.81
N ASN A 375 3.56 29.16 -21.52
CA ASN A 375 4.95 29.26 -21.07
C ASN A 375 5.77 28.04 -21.49
N LEU A 376 5.23 26.83 -21.30
CA LEU A 376 5.85 25.60 -21.81
C LEU A 376 6.04 25.68 -23.34
N SER A 377 4.99 26.06 -24.08
CA SER A 377 5.04 26.16 -25.55
C SER A 377 6.12 27.12 -26.03
N ASN A 378 6.26 28.28 -25.38
CA ASN A 378 7.31 29.25 -25.69
C ASN A 378 8.70 28.67 -25.40
N LYS A 379 8.91 28.08 -24.21
CA LYS A 379 10.18 27.43 -23.86
C LYS A 379 10.55 26.30 -24.82
N THR A 380 9.56 25.50 -25.23
CA THR A 380 9.74 24.40 -26.20
C THR A 380 10.17 24.93 -27.58
N LYS A 381 9.63 26.07 -28.01
CA LYS A 381 10.01 26.74 -29.27
C LYS A 381 11.41 27.33 -29.19
N GLU A 382 11.79 27.92 -28.06
CA GLU A 382 13.15 28.42 -27.83
C GLU A 382 14.17 27.29 -27.94
N LEU A 383 13.96 26.19 -27.21
CA LEU A 383 14.83 25.00 -27.25
C LEU A 383 14.91 24.40 -28.66
N SER A 384 13.78 24.32 -29.38
CA SER A 384 13.76 23.86 -30.77
C SER A 384 14.54 24.78 -31.73
N THR A 385 14.61 26.09 -31.42
CA THR A 385 15.39 27.06 -32.19
C THR A 385 16.87 26.93 -31.88
N GLN A 386 17.23 26.67 -30.63
CA GLN A 386 18.61 26.39 -30.20
C GLN A 386 19.11 25.06 -30.77
N GLU A 387 18.30 23.99 -30.76
CA GLU A 387 18.61 22.70 -31.39
C GLU A 387 18.96 22.86 -32.88
N ARG A 388 18.21 23.69 -33.62
CA ARG A 388 18.46 23.96 -35.05
C ARG A 388 19.72 24.80 -35.31
N ARG A 389 20.16 25.59 -34.33
CA ARG A 389 21.34 26.47 -34.42
C ARG A 389 22.60 25.82 -33.83
N ALA A 390 22.45 24.69 -33.14
CA ALA A 390 23.55 23.95 -32.55
C ALA A 390 24.56 23.51 -33.62
N SER A 391 25.84 23.65 -33.30
CA SER A 391 26.94 23.36 -34.23
C SER A 391 27.54 21.98 -34.01
N SER A 392 27.24 21.34 -32.86
CA SER A 392 27.72 20.01 -32.54
C SER A 392 26.58 19.01 -32.30
N ARG A 393 26.86 17.72 -32.53
CA ARG A 393 25.91 16.64 -32.22
C ARG A 393 25.57 16.58 -30.72
N ALA A 394 26.52 16.91 -29.84
CA ALA A 394 26.30 16.95 -28.40
C ALA A 394 25.30 18.04 -28.00
N GLU A 395 25.43 19.26 -28.55
CA GLU A 395 24.48 20.36 -28.32
C GLU A 395 23.07 20.04 -28.83
N ILE A 396 22.96 19.38 -30.00
CA ILE A 396 21.65 18.95 -30.54
C ILE A 396 20.98 17.97 -29.57
N VAL A 397 21.72 16.97 -29.09
CA VAL A 397 21.21 16.00 -28.11
C VAL A 397 20.82 16.70 -26.82
N HIS A 398 21.65 17.59 -26.29
CA HIS A 398 21.37 18.36 -25.07
C HIS A 398 20.04 19.14 -25.16
N TYR A 399 19.85 19.97 -26.19
CA TYR A 399 18.62 20.75 -26.33
C TYR A 399 17.38 19.90 -26.58
N ARG A 400 17.52 18.74 -27.23
CA ARG A 400 16.45 17.76 -27.39
C ARG A 400 16.05 17.16 -26.05
N THR A 401 17.03 16.71 -25.25
CA THR A 401 16.80 16.16 -23.91
C THR A 401 16.18 17.20 -22.97
N GLU A 402 16.69 18.43 -22.92
CA GLU A 402 16.10 19.51 -22.11
C GLU A 402 14.64 19.78 -22.48
N LYS A 403 14.32 19.72 -23.78
CA LYS A 403 12.96 19.92 -24.27
C LYS A 403 12.02 18.79 -23.82
N GLU A 404 12.47 17.54 -23.92
CA GLU A 404 11.70 16.38 -23.46
C GLU A 404 11.48 16.40 -21.94
N ILE A 405 12.51 16.73 -21.17
CA ILE A 405 12.44 16.89 -19.71
C ILE A 405 11.43 17.99 -19.34
N ALA A 406 11.49 19.16 -19.99
CA ALA A 406 10.56 20.26 -19.71
C ALA A 406 9.10 19.88 -19.97
N GLN A 407 8.83 19.14 -21.06
CA GLN A 407 7.49 18.65 -21.37
C GLN A 407 6.99 17.61 -20.35
N ARG A 408 7.85 16.65 -19.98
CA ARG A 408 7.53 15.62 -18.98
C ARG A 408 7.25 16.24 -17.62
N LYS A 409 8.14 17.11 -17.14
CA LYS A 409 8.00 17.82 -15.87
C LYS A 409 6.67 18.58 -15.79
N TYR A 410 6.28 19.25 -16.87
CA TYR A 410 4.98 19.91 -16.94
C TYR A 410 3.81 18.92 -16.85
N CYS A 411 3.84 17.83 -17.63
CA CYS A 411 2.78 16.83 -17.64
C CYS A 411 2.59 16.22 -16.25
N GLN A 412 3.69 15.82 -15.62
CA GLN A 412 3.70 15.28 -14.27
C GLN A 412 3.08 16.26 -13.26
N GLN A 413 3.52 17.52 -13.23
CA GLN A 413 3.00 18.53 -12.31
C GLN A 413 1.49 18.73 -12.45
N ILE A 414 0.97 18.78 -13.68
CA ILE A 414 -0.46 18.96 -13.91
C ILE A 414 -1.24 17.70 -13.51
N LEU A 415 -0.73 16.51 -13.85
CA LEU A 415 -1.37 15.26 -13.46
C LEU A 415 -1.46 15.13 -11.93
N GLU A 416 -0.38 15.43 -11.21
CA GLU A 416 -0.33 15.40 -9.74
C GLU A 416 -1.29 16.42 -9.10
N GLN A 417 -1.49 17.57 -9.73
CA GLN A 417 -2.43 18.57 -9.23
C GLN A 417 -3.90 18.15 -9.37
N VAL A 418 -4.23 17.39 -10.43
CA VAL A 418 -5.62 17.18 -10.88
C VAL A 418 -6.12 15.77 -10.58
N ILE A 419 -5.33 14.74 -10.93
CA ILE A 419 -5.77 13.34 -10.91
C ILE A 419 -6.05 12.84 -9.50
N PRO A 420 -5.20 13.08 -8.47
CA PRO A 420 -5.50 12.65 -7.10
C PRO A 420 -6.83 13.17 -6.57
N LYS A 421 -7.20 14.42 -6.90
CA LYS A 421 -8.49 15.01 -6.49
C LYS A 421 -9.66 14.31 -7.17
N ARG A 422 -9.56 14.07 -8.49
CA ARG A 422 -10.59 13.36 -9.26
C ARG A 422 -10.79 11.93 -8.74
N LEU A 423 -9.70 11.19 -8.54
CA LEU A 423 -9.78 9.81 -8.03
C LEU A 423 -10.28 9.77 -6.59
N SER A 424 -9.83 10.69 -5.73
CA SER A 424 -10.32 10.77 -4.35
C SER A 424 -11.83 10.98 -4.29
N SER A 425 -12.38 11.94 -5.05
CA SER A 425 -13.83 12.19 -5.09
C SER A 425 -14.59 10.98 -5.63
N LYS A 426 -14.08 10.34 -6.68
CA LYS A 426 -14.71 9.18 -7.31
C LYS A 426 -14.72 7.95 -6.39
N TYR A 427 -13.57 7.59 -5.84
CA TYR A 427 -13.44 6.44 -4.94
C TYR A 427 -14.23 6.70 -3.64
N ARG A 428 -14.18 7.90 -3.04
CA ARG A 428 -15.04 8.23 -1.87
C ARG A 428 -16.53 8.04 -2.11
N SER A 429 -17.00 8.36 -3.33
CA SER A 429 -18.41 8.14 -3.68
C SER A 429 -18.80 6.67 -3.76
N LEU A 430 -17.84 5.76 -3.96
CA LEU A 430 -18.05 4.32 -4.12
C LEU A 430 -17.79 3.53 -2.83
N PHE A 431 -16.77 3.93 -2.05
CA PHE A 431 -16.36 3.28 -0.81
C PHE A 431 -16.96 3.94 0.45
N GLY A 432 -17.80 4.98 0.30
CA GLY A 432 -18.36 5.73 1.42
C GLY A 432 -17.44 6.87 1.91
N GLY A 433 -18.04 7.90 2.51
CA GLY A 433 -17.37 9.18 2.82
C GLY A 433 -16.23 9.12 3.84
N ASN A 434 -16.10 8.00 4.57
CA ASN A 434 -15.09 7.82 5.61
C ASN A 434 -13.76 7.26 5.08
N ILE A 435 -13.69 6.84 3.81
CA ILE A 435 -12.47 6.27 3.24
C ILE A 435 -11.59 7.36 2.63
N GLN A 436 -10.36 7.43 3.11
CA GLN A 436 -9.30 8.23 2.53
C GLN A 436 -8.65 7.48 1.36
N VAL A 437 -8.36 8.22 0.29
CA VAL A 437 -7.75 7.66 -0.92
C VAL A 437 -6.41 8.36 -1.11
N LYS A 438 -5.32 7.60 -1.00
CA LYS A 438 -3.97 8.07 -1.36
C LYS A 438 -3.71 7.69 -2.81
N THR A 439 -3.12 8.59 -3.59
CA THR A 439 -2.87 8.37 -5.02
C THR A 439 -1.41 8.61 -5.36
N PHE A 440 -0.80 7.69 -6.09
CA PHE A 440 0.52 7.85 -6.69
C PHE A 440 0.40 7.73 -8.21
N LEU A 441 1.14 8.57 -8.93
CA LEU A 441 1.21 8.56 -10.39
C LEU A 441 2.64 8.18 -10.75
N VAL A 442 2.85 6.99 -11.32
CA VAL A 442 4.18 6.40 -11.45
C VAL A 442 4.51 6.01 -12.89
N SER A 443 5.82 6.01 -13.17
CA SER A 443 6.38 5.62 -14.46
C SER A 443 7.47 4.55 -14.26
N ALA A 444 7.04 3.33 -13.92
CA ALA A 444 7.93 2.22 -13.57
C ALA A 444 8.94 1.86 -14.66
N ARG A 445 8.49 1.77 -15.93
CA ARG A 445 9.37 1.45 -17.06
C ARG A 445 10.47 2.49 -17.25
N ARG A 446 10.12 3.78 -17.13
CA ARG A 446 11.10 4.87 -17.21
C ARG A 446 12.12 4.80 -16.09
N TYR A 447 11.70 4.43 -14.88
CA TYR A 447 12.62 4.25 -13.75
C TYR A 447 13.64 3.15 -14.02
N GLN A 448 13.20 2.02 -14.58
CA GLN A 448 14.10 0.92 -14.97
C GLN A 448 15.08 1.35 -16.07
N GLU A 449 14.59 2.03 -17.12
CA GLU A 449 15.45 2.57 -18.18
C GLU A 449 16.51 3.55 -17.65
N LEU A 450 16.15 4.37 -16.65
CA LEU A 450 17.07 5.30 -16.00
C LEU A 450 18.13 4.57 -15.20
N ARG A 451 17.79 3.45 -14.57
CA ARG A 451 18.71 2.62 -13.79
C ARG A 451 19.86 2.07 -14.63
N ASP A 452 19.58 1.73 -15.89
CA ASP A 452 20.57 1.18 -16.82
C ASP A 452 21.49 2.25 -17.44
N THR A 453 21.14 3.52 -17.25
CA THR A 453 21.94 4.68 -17.67
C THR A 453 22.49 5.39 -16.42
N ASN A 454 23.52 6.25 -16.55
CA ASN A 454 24.05 6.98 -15.39
C ASN A 454 22.89 7.63 -14.59
N PHE A 455 22.68 7.14 -13.36
CA PHE A 455 21.51 7.44 -12.53
C PHE A 455 21.46 8.93 -12.19
N ASP A 456 20.49 9.64 -12.74
CA ASP A 456 20.19 11.03 -12.35
C ASP A 456 19.03 11.00 -11.34
N ASP A 457 19.32 11.37 -10.10
CA ASP A 457 18.36 11.37 -8.99
C ASP A 457 17.15 12.27 -9.29
N ASP A 458 17.35 13.40 -9.99
CA ASP A 458 16.27 14.31 -10.35
C ASP A 458 15.30 13.66 -11.36
N GLU A 459 15.83 12.87 -12.31
CA GLU A 459 15.00 12.13 -13.27
C GLU A 459 14.30 10.93 -12.61
N ALA A 460 14.99 10.23 -11.71
CA ALA A 460 14.40 9.14 -10.93
C ALA A 460 13.22 9.64 -10.09
N ASP A 461 13.35 10.81 -9.46
CA ASP A 461 12.28 11.43 -8.67
C ASP A 461 11.05 11.81 -9.51
N MET A 462 11.24 12.17 -10.79
CA MET A 462 10.12 12.40 -11.70
C MET A 462 9.29 11.14 -11.99
N THR A 463 9.85 9.94 -11.80
CA THR A 463 9.10 8.69 -12.02
C THR A 463 8.14 8.33 -10.89
N ARG A 464 8.31 8.97 -9.72
CA ARG A 464 7.60 8.71 -8.47
C ARG A 464 7.77 7.31 -7.87
N ILE A 465 8.67 6.50 -8.41
CA ILE A 465 9.04 5.21 -7.83
C ILE A 465 9.75 5.38 -6.49
N PRO A 466 10.73 6.30 -6.30
CA PRO A 466 11.37 6.51 -5.00
C PRO A 466 10.38 6.85 -3.89
N GLN A 467 9.40 7.72 -4.15
CA GLN A 467 8.38 8.13 -3.18
C GLN A 467 7.39 7.01 -2.85
N LEU A 468 7.02 6.19 -3.84
CA LEU A 468 6.19 5.01 -3.58
C LEU A 468 6.96 3.95 -2.78
N ARG A 469 8.26 3.79 -3.06
CA ARG A 469 9.16 2.91 -2.32
C ARG A 469 9.26 3.33 -0.87
N GLU A 470 9.54 4.59 -0.61
CA GLU A 470 9.58 5.17 0.73
C GLU A 470 8.24 4.98 1.46
N TYR A 471 7.12 5.21 0.79
CA TYR A 471 5.80 4.95 1.36
C TYR A 471 5.62 3.48 1.80
N CYS A 472 6.06 2.52 0.99
CA CYS A 472 6.03 1.10 1.36
C CYS A 472 6.91 0.82 2.57
N MET A 473 8.08 1.45 2.65
CA MET A 473 9.00 1.30 3.79
C MET A 473 8.44 1.87 5.10
N TRP A 474 7.59 2.91 5.04
CA TRP A 474 6.97 3.50 6.22
C TRP A 474 5.89 2.62 6.87
N LEU A 475 5.22 1.75 6.12
CA LEU A 475 4.14 0.91 6.62
C LEU A 475 4.55 -0.01 7.78
N PRO A 476 5.61 -0.84 7.66
CA PRO A 476 6.06 -1.69 8.77
C PRO A 476 6.58 -0.87 9.95
N VAL A 477 7.21 0.28 9.71
CA VAL A 477 7.71 1.16 10.77
C VAL A 477 6.56 1.75 11.57
N ARG A 478 5.50 2.23 10.91
CA ARG A 478 4.28 2.74 11.57
C ARG A 478 3.59 1.66 12.39
N LYS A 479 3.48 0.44 11.84
CA LYS A 479 2.93 -0.73 12.54
C LYS A 479 3.72 -1.05 13.80
N ARG A 480 5.05 -1.12 13.71
CA ARG A 480 5.94 -1.33 14.86
C ARG A 480 5.85 -0.20 15.88
N ALA A 481 5.82 1.06 15.46
CA ALA A 481 5.71 2.22 16.35
C ALA A 481 4.39 2.18 17.15
N TYR A 482 3.28 1.86 16.48
CA TYR A 482 1.99 1.67 17.14
C TYR A 482 2.02 0.50 18.13
N GLY A 483 2.58 -0.64 17.74
CA GLY A 483 2.76 -1.80 18.60
C GLY A 483 3.60 -1.49 19.85
N ALA A 484 4.74 -0.82 19.67
CA ALA A 484 5.64 -0.40 20.74
C ALA A 484 4.95 0.56 21.71
N ARG A 485 4.23 1.57 21.19
CA ARG A 485 3.45 2.49 22.02
C ARG A 485 2.43 1.74 22.88
N ARG A 486 1.63 0.87 22.26
CA ARG A 486 0.61 0.08 22.97
C ARG A 486 1.25 -0.82 24.02
N PHE A 487 2.38 -1.45 23.71
CA PHE A 487 3.16 -2.27 24.63
C PHE A 487 3.56 -1.46 25.87
N ILE A 488 4.14 -0.28 25.68
CA ILE A 488 4.57 0.58 26.78
C ILE A 488 3.36 1.04 27.61
N GLU A 489 2.31 1.57 26.96
CA GLU A 489 1.15 2.13 27.67
C GLU A 489 0.36 1.06 28.44
N SER A 490 0.17 -0.12 27.85
CA SER A 490 -0.70 -1.16 28.39
C SER A 490 0.01 -2.18 29.28
N LYS A 491 1.29 -2.50 29.02
CA LYS A 491 2.04 -3.49 29.79
C LYS A 491 3.03 -2.80 30.73
N VAL A 492 3.99 -2.04 30.22
CA VAL A 492 5.07 -1.44 31.03
C VAL A 492 4.53 -0.48 32.10
N LEU A 493 3.73 0.52 31.70
CA LEU A 493 3.19 1.51 32.65
C LEU A 493 2.16 0.90 33.61
N LYS A 494 1.47 -0.16 33.20
CA LYS A 494 0.53 -0.88 34.08
C LYS A 494 1.29 -1.62 35.19
N VAL A 495 2.29 -2.43 34.82
CA VAL A 495 3.15 -3.16 35.78
C VAL A 495 3.84 -2.17 36.72
N PHE A 496 4.36 -1.05 36.21
CA PHE A 496 4.94 -0.01 37.05
C PHE A 496 3.94 0.54 38.10
N ARG A 497 2.70 0.86 37.69
CA ARG A 497 1.67 1.38 38.60
C ARG A 497 1.30 0.34 39.67
N GLU A 498 1.10 -0.90 39.27
CA GLU A 498 0.72 -2.00 40.16
C GLU A 498 1.86 -2.37 41.13
N ALA A 499 3.10 -2.43 40.67
CA ALA A 499 4.28 -2.62 41.51
C ALA A 499 4.50 -1.45 42.49
N SER A 500 4.26 -0.21 42.05
CA SER A 500 4.34 0.98 42.92
C SER A 500 3.28 0.96 44.02
N LEU A 501 2.04 0.59 43.68
CA LEU A 501 0.95 0.41 44.65
C LEU A 501 1.25 -0.72 45.63
N PHE A 502 1.78 -1.84 45.14
CA PHE A 502 2.23 -2.96 45.98
C PHE A 502 3.29 -2.50 46.99
N LEU A 503 4.35 -1.79 46.56
CA LEU A 503 5.39 -1.25 47.43
C LEU A 503 4.90 -0.19 48.43
N MET A 504 3.75 0.45 48.17
CA MET A 504 3.11 1.39 49.11
C MET A 504 2.21 0.67 50.13
N ASN A 505 1.59 -0.45 49.75
CA ASN A 505 0.62 -1.18 50.57
C ASN A 505 1.21 -2.41 51.27
N SER A 506 2.40 -2.87 50.89
CA SER A 506 3.08 -3.99 51.53
C SER A 506 3.43 -3.63 52.98
N GLY A 507 2.57 -4.02 53.92
CA GLY A 507 2.79 -3.93 55.38
C GLY A 507 3.86 -4.90 55.91
N ILE A 508 4.85 -5.23 55.08
CA ILE A 508 5.93 -6.16 55.39
C ILE A 508 7.07 -5.36 56.02
N PRO A 509 7.62 -5.78 57.19
CA PRO A 509 8.75 -5.13 57.82
C PRO A 509 10.04 -5.50 57.08
N LEU A 510 10.19 -5.03 55.84
CA LEU A 510 11.48 -5.01 55.15
C LEU A 510 12.35 -3.91 55.79
N SER A 511 13.66 -4.12 55.89
CA SER A 511 14.54 -3.09 56.44
C SER A 511 14.48 -1.83 55.57
N PRO A 512 14.51 -0.62 56.16
CA PRO A 512 14.38 0.63 55.42
C PRO A 512 15.38 0.76 54.26
N GLU A 513 16.59 0.24 54.44
CA GLU A 513 17.69 0.28 53.47
C GLU A 513 17.43 -0.56 52.21
N VAL A 514 16.79 -1.73 52.37
CA VAL A 514 16.47 -2.62 51.23
C VAL A 514 15.28 -2.06 50.44
N LEU A 515 14.29 -1.48 51.14
CA LEU A 515 13.17 -0.79 50.51
C LEU A 515 13.61 0.46 49.74
N ASP A 516 14.54 1.25 50.28
CA ASP A 516 15.06 2.43 49.60
C ASP A 516 15.92 2.05 48.38
N SER A 517 16.74 1.00 48.47
CA SER A 517 17.54 0.53 47.32
C SER A 517 16.66 0.09 46.15
N ILE A 518 15.62 -0.71 46.43
CA ILE A 518 14.68 -1.18 45.40
C ILE A 518 13.85 -0.01 44.84
N ARG A 519 13.45 0.96 45.68
CA ARG A 519 12.75 2.17 45.22
C ARG A 519 13.62 3.04 44.33
N VAL A 520 14.89 3.24 44.66
CA VAL A 520 15.83 4.05 43.88
C VAL A 520 16.09 3.39 42.52
N GLU A 521 16.37 2.10 42.46
CA GLU A 521 16.55 1.38 41.18
C GLU A 521 15.29 1.45 40.30
N LEU A 522 14.10 1.18 40.86
CA LEU A 522 12.85 1.24 40.12
C LEU A 522 12.49 2.65 39.67
N GLN A 523 12.78 3.68 40.50
CA GLN A 523 12.56 5.09 40.13
C GLN A 523 13.54 5.56 39.06
N GLU A 524 14.82 5.19 39.12
CA GLU A 524 15.82 5.57 38.11
C GLU A 524 15.50 4.95 36.74
N GLU A 525 15.15 3.66 36.67
CA GLU A 525 14.75 3.04 35.41
C GLU A 525 13.43 3.63 34.87
N THR A 526 12.45 3.91 35.75
CA THR A 526 11.17 4.51 35.34
C THR A 526 11.32 5.95 34.87
N GLU A 527 12.15 6.76 35.54
CA GLU A 527 12.43 8.14 35.12
C GLU A 527 13.17 8.17 33.79
N THR A 528 14.06 7.19 33.54
CA THR A 528 14.74 7.04 32.26
C THR A 528 13.77 6.68 31.14
N ILE A 529 12.88 5.69 31.37
CA ILE A 529 11.83 5.33 30.41
C ILE A 529 10.84 6.48 30.21
N ARG A 530 10.43 7.19 31.27
CA ARG A 530 9.52 8.36 31.21
C ARG A 530 10.18 9.52 30.47
N LYS A 531 11.48 9.74 30.64
CA LYS A 531 12.25 10.76 29.93
C LYS A 531 12.41 10.40 28.45
N ASP A 532 12.70 9.15 28.11
CA ASP A 532 12.76 8.67 26.73
C ASP A 532 11.38 8.74 26.03
N LEU A 533 10.32 8.35 26.75
CA LEU A 533 8.93 8.52 26.28
C LEU A 533 8.55 9.98 26.12
N GLY A 534 8.95 10.81 27.09
CA GLY A 534 8.74 12.24 27.08
C GLY A 534 9.51 12.94 25.96
N HIS A 535 10.71 12.46 25.61
CA HIS A 535 11.46 12.93 24.45
C HIS A 535 10.79 12.54 23.14
N LEU A 536 10.29 11.30 23.00
CA LEU A 536 9.46 10.94 21.83
C LEU A 536 8.20 11.79 21.79
N GLN A 537 7.46 11.86 22.87
CA GLN A 537 6.17 12.53 22.96
C GLN A 537 6.32 14.05 22.77
N ALA A 538 7.36 14.69 23.31
CA ALA A 538 7.67 16.10 23.10
C ALA A 538 8.19 16.40 21.70
N LYS A 539 8.84 15.43 21.03
CA LYS A 539 9.22 15.55 19.61
C LYS A 539 8.00 15.45 18.70
N TYR A 540 7.13 14.46 18.90
CA TYR A 540 5.85 14.34 18.17
C TYR A 540 4.87 15.50 18.45
N ILE A 541 4.75 15.95 19.70
CA ILE A 541 3.93 17.12 20.05
C ILE A 541 4.61 18.41 19.58
N GLY A 542 5.94 18.49 19.58
CA GLY A 542 6.70 19.63 19.08
C GLY A 542 6.55 19.81 17.57
N ASP A 543 6.54 18.71 16.82
CA ASP A 543 6.32 18.71 15.38
C ASP A 543 4.87 19.08 15.04
N ILE A 544 3.88 18.52 15.76
CA ILE A 544 2.47 18.93 15.65
C ILE A 544 2.27 20.40 16.04
N LYS A 545 2.95 20.87 17.10
CA LYS A 545 2.85 22.25 17.57
C LYS A 545 3.51 23.21 16.59
N SER A 546 4.69 22.89 16.06
CA SER A 546 5.35 23.70 15.02
C SER A 546 4.56 23.71 13.72
N PHE A 547 3.90 22.59 13.37
CA PHE A 547 2.97 22.53 12.25
C PHE A 547 1.74 23.41 12.47
N ILE A 548 1.10 23.33 13.64
CA ILE A 548 -0.02 24.21 14.00
C ILE A 548 0.43 25.67 14.03
N ASP A 549 1.60 25.98 14.58
CA ASP A 549 2.16 27.33 14.63
C ASP A 549 2.48 27.86 13.21
N ASN A 550 2.98 27.00 12.32
CA ASN A 550 3.21 27.32 10.90
C ASN A 550 1.88 27.55 10.16
N LEU A 551 0.88 26.71 10.41
CA LEU A 551 -0.45 26.80 9.80
C LEU A 551 -1.19 28.05 10.32
N ILE A 552 -1.04 28.39 11.60
CA ILE A 552 -1.52 29.65 12.19
C ILE A 552 -0.78 30.83 11.55
N ALA A 553 0.55 30.78 11.41
CA ALA A 553 1.32 31.86 10.79
C ALA A 553 0.93 32.06 9.31
N GLU A 554 0.65 30.99 8.58
CA GLU A 554 0.18 31.02 7.19
C GLU A 554 -1.25 31.58 7.09
N VAL A 555 -2.14 31.17 7.99
CA VAL A 555 -3.51 31.72 8.11
C VAL A 555 -3.47 33.20 8.50
N GLU A 556 -2.58 33.62 9.40
CA GLU A 556 -2.41 35.02 9.78
C GLU A 556 -1.85 35.87 8.64
N LYS A 557 -0.87 35.34 7.91
CA LYS A 557 -0.32 35.96 6.69
C LYS A 557 -1.42 36.16 5.66
N HIS A 558 -2.16 35.11 5.32
CA HIS A 558 -3.28 35.19 4.38
C HIS A 558 -4.42 36.07 4.89
N SER A 559 -4.67 36.11 6.20
CA SER A 559 -5.67 37.01 6.80
C SER A 559 -5.24 38.48 6.71
N LYS A 560 -3.95 38.79 6.85
CA LYS A 560 -3.40 40.14 6.64
C LYS A 560 -3.46 40.53 5.17
N GLU A 561 -3.08 39.63 4.26
CA GLU A 561 -3.19 39.82 2.81
C GLU A 561 -4.65 40.06 2.39
N ALA A 562 -5.59 39.25 2.88
CA ALA A 562 -7.02 39.39 2.63
C ALA A 562 -7.57 40.71 3.20
N ARG A 563 -7.17 41.12 4.41
CA ARG A 563 -7.55 42.42 4.98
C ARG A 563 -7.01 43.59 4.14
N ASN A 564 -5.77 43.52 3.69
CA ASN A 564 -5.17 44.54 2.83
C ASN A 564 -5.87 44.59 1.47
N ASN A 565 -6.20 43.44 0.89
CA ASN A 565 -6.94 43.37 -0.37
C ASN A 565 -8.36 43.92 -0.21
N ALA A 566 -9.07 43.52 0.85
CA ALA A 566 -10.39 44.06 1.17
C ALA A 566 -10.37 45.57 1.37
N GLY A 567 -9.35 46.08 2.07
CA GLY A 567 -9.11 47.52 2.21
C GLY A 567 -8.93 48.22 0.86
N LYS A 568 -8.11 47.66 -0.04
CA LYS A 568 -7.91 48.18 -1.40
C LYS A 568 -9.21 48.16 -2.22
N VAL A 569 -9.95 47.06 -2.22
CA VAL A 569 -11.21 46.92 -2.96
C VAL A 569 -12.26 47.90 -2.46
N ILE A 570 -12.39 48.06 -1.13
CA ILE A 570 -13.31 49.02 -0.51
C ILE A 570 -12.87 50.46 -0.84
N GLN A 571 -11.57 50.74 -0.80
CA GLN A 571 -11.06 52.08 -1.13
C GLN A 571 -11.31 52.42 -2.61
N GLN A 572 -11.00 51.52 -3.54
CA GLN A 572 -11.31 51.68 -4.96
C GLN A 572 -12.81 51.88 -5.21
N PHE A 573 -13.67 51.20 -4.45
CA PHE A 573 -15.11 51.42 -4.52
C PHE A 573 -15.50 52.82 -4.03
N ARG A 574 -14.94 53.28 -2.91
CA ARG A 574 -15.18 54.62 -2.34
C ARG A 574 -14.65 55.74 -3.24
N ASP A 575 -13.51 55.56 -3.88
CA ASP A 575 -12.93 56.53 -4.81
C ASP A 575 -13.86 56.74 -6.02
N LYS A 576 -14.55 55.68 -6.47
CA LYS A 576 -15.56 55.74 -7.54
C LYS A 576 -16.95 56.16 -7.06
N ASN A 577 -17.26 55.96 -5.78
CA ASN A 577 -18.57 56.22 -5.16
C ASN A 577 -18.37 56.90 -3.78
N PRO A 578 -18.21 58.23 -3.74
CA PRO A 578 -17.79 58.93 -2.52
C PRO A 578 -18.85 58.98 -1.41
N SER A 579 -20.10 58.62 -1.70
CA SER A 579 -21.18 58.61 -0.71
C SER A 579 -21.13 57.39 0.22
N VAL A 580 -21.02 57.65 1.53
CA VAL A 580 -21.03 56.63 2.60
C VAL A 580 -22.36 55.86 2.66
N SER A 581 -23.47 56.47 2.24
CA SER A 581 -24.79 55.82 2.22
C SER A 581 -24.86 54.70 1.16
N THR A 582 -24.12 54.84 0.05
CA THR A 582 -24.08 53.85 -1.03
C THR A 582 -23.39 52.57 -0.60
N LEU A 583 -22.26 52.65 0.12
CA LEU A 583 -21.58 51.46 0.65
C LEU A 583 -22.42 50.74 1.72
N ARG A 584 -23.14 51.46 2.59
CA ARG A 584 -24.07 50.85 3.55
C ARG A 584 -25.24 50.15 2.87
N ALA A 585 -25.81 50.77 1.84
CA ALA A 585 -26.88 50.18 1.05
C ALA A 585 -26.40 48.91 0.32
N LEU A 586 -25.15 48.92 -0.15
CA LEU A 586 -24.50 47.77 -0.78
C LEU A 586 -24.26 46.62 0.21
N CYS A 587 -23.71 46.90 1.39
CA CYS A 587 -23.56 45.89 2.44
C CYS A 587 -24.89 45.25 2.85
N ARG A 588 -25.97 46.05 2.92
CA ARG A 588 -27.34 45.54 3.20
C ARG A 588 -27.90 44.64 2.10
N ARG A 589 -27.33 44.68 0.90
CA ARG A 589 -27.69 43.84 -0.26
C ARG A 589 -26.66 42.74 -0.50
N ASN A 590 -25.95 42.29 0.55
CA ASN A 590 -24.89 41.29 0.44
C ASN A 590 -23.87 41.63 -0.66
N GLY A 591 -23.41 42.88 -0.77
CA GLY A 591 -22.34 43.25 -1.70
C GLY A 591 -22.76 43.36 -3.17
N THR A 592 -24.00 43.02 -3.51
CA THR A 592 -24.52 43.04 -4.89
C THR A 592 -25.20 44.36 -5.23
N TRP A 593 -24.96 44.86 -6.45
CA TRP A 593 -25.71 45.99 -6.99
C TRP A 593 -25.87 45.92 -8.50
N LYS A 594 -26.96 46.54 -8.96
CA LYS A 594 -27.31 46.68 -10.37
C LYS A 594 -27.32 48.16 -10.72
N VAL A 595 -26.65 48.51 -11.81
CA VAL A 595 -26.71 49.84 -12.42
C VAL A 595 -27.54 49.66 -13.69
N ASP A 596 -28.47 50.57 -13.97
CA ASP A 596 -29.44 50.42 -15.06
C ASP A 596 -28.76 50.05 -16.39
N GLY A 597 -29.12 48.88 -16.92
CA GLY A 597 -28.58 48.32 -18.17
C GLY A 597 -27.28 47.51 -18.06
N ALA A 598 -26.63 47.43 -16.89
CA ALA A 598 -25.41 46.65 -16.68
C ALA A 598 -25.67 45.31 -15.96
N PRO A 599 -24.83 44.28 -16.17
CA PRO A 599 -24.88 43.05 -15.40
C PRO A 599 -24.66 43.34 -13.91
N GLU A 600 -25.31 42.55 -13.07
CA GLU A 600 -25.20 42.62 -11.61
C GLU A 600 -23.74 42.49 -11.20
N LYS A 601 -23.24 43.48 -10.45
CA LYS A 601 -21.87 43.49 -9.94
C LYS A 601 -21.90 43.03 -8.50
N ASP A 602 -20.99 42.14 -8.15
CA ASP A 602 -20.82 41.64 -6.79
C ASP A 602 -19.47 42.11 -6.23
N LEU A 603 -19.52 42.95 -5.20
CA LEU A 603 -18.32 43.43 -4.53
C LEU A 603 -17.61 42.29 -3.80
N ASN A 604 -18.36 41.28 -3.33
CA ASN A 604 -17.78 40.13 -2.64
C ASN A 604 -16.93 39.30 -3.59
N HIS A 605 -17.26 39.26 -4.88
CA HIS A 605 -16.44 38.59 -5.89
C HIS A 605 -15.01 39.15 -5.90
N ASN A 606 -14.87 40.48 -5.93
CA ASN A 606 -13.57 41.15 -5.90
C ASN A 606 -12.86 41.04 -4.53
N LEU A 607 -13.62 40.87 -3.44
CA LEU A 607 -13.06 40.61 -2.10
C LEU A 607 -12.53 39.17 -1.96
N LEU A 608 -13.10 38.23 -2.72
CA LEU A 608 -12.74 36.81 -2.73
C LEU A 608 -11.71 36.47 -3.82
N GLU A 609 -11.54 37.30 -4.84
CA GLU A 609 -10.45 37.19 -5.79
C GLU A 609 -9.11 37.49 -5.10
N ARG A 610 -8.27 36.45 -5.00
CA ARG A 610 -6.87 36.60 -4.58
C ARG A 610 -6.15 37.47 -5.60
N PRO A 611 -5.30 38.43 -5.18
CA PRO A 611 -4.31 38.97 -6.08
C PRO A 611 -3.33 37.82 -6.37
N TYR A 612 -3.43 37.25 -7.57
CA TYR A 612 -2.36 36.43 -8.11
C TYR A 612 -1.13 37.32 -8.30
N THR A 613 -0.25 37.32 -7.31
CA THR A 613 1.17 37.60 -7.51
C THR A 613 1.93 36.41 -6.96
N ALA A 614 2.33 35.54 -7.88
CA ALA A 614 3.42 34.58 -7.85
C ALA A 614 3.77 33.99 -6.46
N ILE A 615 3.28 32.78 -6.19
CA ILE A 615 4.09 31.55 -6.03
C ILE A 615 3.30 30.40 -6.65
#